data_AF-A0A7V9CDK1-F1
#
_entry.id   AF-A0A7V9CDK1-F1
#
_cell.length_a   1.000
_cell.length_b   1.000
_cell.length_c   1.000
_cell.angle_alpha   90.00
_cell.angle_beta   90.00
_cell.angle_gamma   90.00
#
_symmetry.space_group_name_H-M   'P 1'
#
loop_
_entity.id
_entity.type
_entity.pdbx_description
1 polymer ?
#
loop_
_entity_poly.entity_id
_entity_poly.type
_entity_poly.pdbx_seq_one_letter_code
_entity_poly.pdbx_strand_id
1 'polypeptide(L)' 'MERLWKFFKKKVLYNRYYPTFQEFKASCMQFFEKKNLKKYRKQLESLLTENMQIVSA' A
#
# COMPACT_ATOMS: atom_id res chain seq x y z
N MET A 1 -5.89 2.30 10.09
CA MET A 1 -5.56 0.93 9.62
C MET A 1 -6.09 0.62 8.22
N GLU A 2 -7.34 0.96 7.88
CA GLU A 2 -7.96 0.59 6.60
C GLU A 2 -7.29 1.17 5.34
N ARG A 3 -6.77 2.40 5.40
CA ARG A 3 -6.11 3.07 4.25
C ARG A 3 -4.82 2.38 3.83
N LEU A 4 -4.00 1.96 4.80
CA LEU A 4 -2.79 1.17 4.55
C LEU A 4 -3.15 -0.19 3.94
N TRP A 5 -4.21 -0.82 4.45
CA TRP A 5 -4.69 -2.11 3.94
C TRP A 5 -5.19 -2.00 2.49
N LYS A 6 -5.95 -0.96 2.13
CA LYS A 6 -6.36 -0.68 0.75
C LYS A 6 -5.14 -0.48 -0.16
N PHE A 7 -4.14 0.26 0.30
CA PHE A 7 -2.89 0.47 -0.45
C PHE A 7 -2.10 -0.84 -0.66
N PHE A 8 -1.97 -1.66 0.39
CA PHE A 8 -1.36 -2.97 0.33
C PHE A 8 -2.05 -3.86 -0.72
N LYS A 9 -3.37 -3.99 -0.66
CA LYS A 9 -4.14 -4.76 -1.67
C LYS A 9 -3.90 -4.24 -3.08
N LYS A 10 -3.87 -2.92 -3.26
CA LYS A 10 -3.58 -2.31 -4.58
C LYS A 10 -2.17 -2.64 -5.09
N LYS A 11 -1.18 -2.79 -4.21
CA LYS A 11 0.20 -3.08 -4.61
C LYS A 11 0.49 -4.58 -4.77
N VAL A 12 -0.14 -5.43 -3.95
CA VAL A 12 0.17 -6.86 -3.88
C VAL A 12 -0.86 -7.70 -4.65
N LEU A 13 -2.12 -7.30 -4.72
CA LEU A 13 -3.20 -8.12 -5.29
C LEU A 13 -3.76 -7.59 -6.62
N TYR A 14 -3.58 -6.30 -6.93
CA TYR A 14 -4.19 -5.72 -8.12
C TYR A 14 -3.56 -6.28 -9.41
N ASN A 15 -4.39 -6.93 -10.24
CA ASN A 15 -4.01 -7.53 -11.52
C ASN A 15 -2.80 -8.47 -11.44
N ARG A 16 -2.68 -9.23 -10.35
CA ARG A 16 -1.53 -10.11 -10.13
C ARG A 16 -1.98 -11.48 -9.65
N TYR A 17 -1.55 -12.51 -10.38
CA TYR A 17 -1.75 -13.91 -10.04
C TYR A 17 -0.44 -14.48 -9.50
N TYR A 18 -0.51 -15.24 -8.41
CA TYR A 18 0.62 -15.92 -7.81
C TYR A 18 0.44 -17.43 -7.99
N PRO A 19 1.21 -18.07 -8.90
CA PRO A 19 1.20 -19.53 -9.09
C PRO A 19 1.43 -20.34 -7.82
N THR A 20 2.18 -19.81 -6.85
CA THR A 20 2.46 -20.50 -5.59
C THR A 20 2.24 -19.62 -4.38
N PHE A 21 1.93 -20.26 -3.24
CA PHE A 21 1.83 -19.58 -1.96
C PHE A 21 3.15 -18.91 -1.56
N GLN A 22 4.28 -19.51 -1.93
CA GLN A 22 5.60 -18.98 -1.62
C GLN A 22 5.83 -17.61 -2.30
N GLU A 23 5.42 -17.46 -3.57
CA GLU A 23 5.51 -16.19 -4.29
C GLU A 23 4.59 -15.12 -3.70
N PHE A 24 3.37 -15.50 -3.31
CA PHE A 24 2.46 -14.61 -2.60
C PHE A 24 3.07 -14.13 -1.28
N LYS A 25 3.57 -15.07 -0.46
CA LYS A 25 4.22 -14.76 0.82
C LYS A 25 5.44 -13.86 0.62
N ALA A 26 6.28 -14.14 -0.37
CA ALA A 26 7.44 -13.33 -0.68
C ALA A 26 7.05 -11.90 -1.08
N SER A 27 5.99 -11.75 -1.88
CA SER A 27 5.48 -10.43 -2.28
C SER A 27 4.91 -9.64 -1.10
N CYS A 28 4.23 -10.30 -0.17
CA CYS A 28 3.80 -9.69 1.08
C CYS A 28 4.98 -9.21 1.93
N MET A 29 6.00 -10.05 2.11
CA MET A 29 7.20 -9.68 2.87
C MET A 29 7.96 -8.52 2.21
N GLN A 30 8.14 -8.58 0.89
CA GLN A 30 8.78 -7.50 0.13
C GLN A 30 8.04 -6.17 0.27
N PHE A 31 6.71 -6.16 0.28
CA PHE A 31 5.95 -4.93 0.49
C PHE A 31 6.31 -4.25 1.83
N PHE A 32 6.46 -5.03 2.91
CA PHE A 32 6.80 -4.53 4.24
C PHE A 32 8.31 -4.33 4.48
N GLU A 33 9.17 -4.68 3.52
CA GLU A 33 10.59 -4.41 3.65
C GLU A 33 10.87 -2.90 3.75
N LYS A 34 11.76 -2.54 4.67
CA LYS A 34 12.13 -1.13 4.97
C LYS A 34 12.53 -0.34 3.73
N LYS A 35 13.17 -0.97 2.74
CA LYS A 35 13.56 -0.35 1.46
C LYS A 35 12.34 0.07 0.63
N ASN A 36 11.30 -0.75 0.59
CA ASN A 36 10.10 -0.50 -0.18
C ASN A 36 9.18 0.48 0.55
N LEU A 37 9.08 0.40 1.87
CA LEU A 37 8.37 1.40 2.68
C LEU A 37 8.95 2.81 2.50
N LYS A 38 10.28 2.97 2.40
CA LYS A 38 10.91 4.26 2.06
C LYS A 38 10.47 4.76 0.69
N LYS A 39 10.38 3.88 -0.32
CA LYS A 39 9.90 4.23 -1.68
C LYS A 39 8.45 4.68 -1.67
N TYR A 40 7.61 4.06 -0.84
CA TYR A 40 6.19 4.41 -0.71
C TYR A 40 5.94 5.56 0.27
N ARG A 41 6.97 6.09 0.94
CA ARG A 41 6.83 7.07 2.01
C ARG A 41 5.93 8.25 1.63
N LYS A 42 6.18 8.90 0.49
CA LYS A 42 5.34 10.03 0.01
C LYS A 42 3.88 9.63 -0.23
N GLN A 43 3.64 8.44 -0.78
CA GLN A 43 2.27 7.94 -1.03
C GLN A 43 1.58 7.56 0.28
N LEU A 44 2.32 6.96 1.23
CA LEU A 44 1.83 6.62 2.55
C LEU A 44 1.54 7.87 3.39
N GLU A 45 2.40 8.89 3.33
CA GLU A 45 2.17 10.20 3.96
C GLU A 45 0.90 10.83 3.40
N SER A 46 0.71 10.86 2.07
CA SER A 46 -0.54 11.36 1.46
C SER A 46 -1.79 10.56 1.85
N LEU A 47 -1.68 9.29 2.23
CA LEU A 47 -2.82 8.51 2.72
C LEU A 47 -3.15 8.83 4.19
N LEU A 48 -2.16 9.30 4.95
CA LEU A 48 -2.29 9.73 6.34
C LEU A 48 -2.77 11.17 6.44
N THR A 49 -2.36 12.03 5.51
CA THR A 49 -2.89 13.40 5.40
C THR A 49 -4.32 13.32 4.88
N GLU A 50 -5.30 13.67 5.71
CA GLU A 50 -6.66 13.83 5.23
C GLU A 50 -6.71 14.98 4.23
N ASN A 51 -7.20 14.70 3.02
CA ASN A 51 -7.67 15.73 2.10
C ASN A 51 -8.93 16.37 2.71
N MET A 52 -8.77 17.14 3.79
CA MET A 52 -9.84 17.97 4.32
C MET A 52 -10.11 19.07 3.29
N GLN A 53 -11.04 18.79 2.38
CA GLN A 53 -11.60 19.85 1.54
C GLN A 53 -12.39 20.77 2.48
N ILE A 54 -11.88 21.97 2.68
CA ILE A 54 -12.66 23.07 3.25
C ILE A 54 -13.67 23.46 2.17
N VAL A 55 -14.91 23.01 2.31
CA VAL A 55 -16.01 23.50 1.47
C VAL A 55 -16.46 24.83 2.07
N SER A 56 -16.00 25.95 1.51
CA SER A 56 -16.57 27.26 1.82
C SER A 56 -17.85 27.46 1.00
N ALA A 57 -18.95 27.78 1.69
CA ALA A 57 -20.26 28.10 1.12
C ALA A 57 -20.32 29.55 0.62
#